data_AF-A0A142JHM6-F1
#
_entry.id   AF-A0A142JHM6-F1
#
_cell.length_a   1.000
_cell.length_b   1.000
_cell.length_c   1.000
_cell.angle_alpha   90.00
_cell.angle_beta   90.00
_cell.angle_gamma   90.00
#
_symmetry.space_group_name_H-M   'P 1'
#
loop_
_entity.id
_entity.type
_entity.pdbx_description
1 polymer ?
#
loop_
_entity_poly.entity_id
_entity_poly.type
_entity_poly.pdbx_seq_one_letter_code
_entity_poly.pdbx_strand_id
1 'polypeptide(L)'
;MQPRPLEPSEPVVLALIDAVTAWQGALDQTLRASGLNYSQWLLLRAIRQGGFKRGLPLAGPMPLDAAQSEIMLDELRRDGWIEYTATQAPRIAEGASARMQRTAQALSALHSVSVAAFNSQERAALSSLLDRMKATLDGHTSRQARAVSEARRQERHNQHNQHAQPLPCPGLPPVAHRPSSCPSLATRF
;
A
#
# COMPACT_ATOMS: atom_id res chain seq x y z
N MET A 1 -31.87 27.64 -0.43
CA MET A 1 -30.69 26.74 -0.50
C MET A 1 -31.07 25.57 -1.40
N GLN A 2 -30.80 25.66 -2.70
CA GLN A 2 -31.01 24.53 -3.62
C GLN A 2 -29.80 23.59 -3.50
N PRO A 3 -30.01 22.26 -3.38
CA PRO A 3 -28.91 21.31 -3.37
C PRO A 3 -28.19 21.37 -4.72
N ARG A 4 -26.87 21.55 -4.68
CA ARG A 4 -26.00 21.53 -5.86
C ARG A 4 -26.16 20.15 -6.53
N PRO A 5 -26.37 20.04 -7.85
CA PRO A 5 -26.46 18.76 -8.53
C PRO A 5 -25.18 17.97 -8.27
N LEU A 6 -25.32 16.78 -7.67
CA LEU A 6 -24.19 15.87 -7.47
C LEU A 6 -23.60 15.55 -8.85
N GLU A 7 -22.28 15.51 -8.95
CA GLU A 7 -21.62 15.02 -10.16
C GLU A 7 -22.15 13.60 -10.47
N PRO A 8 -22.42 13.23 -11.73
CA PRO A 8 -23.09 11.95 -12.06
C PRO A 8 -22.43 10.69 -11.47
N SER A 9 -21.15 10.77 -11.10
CA SER A 9 -20.35 9.70 -10.49
C SER A 9 -20.40 9.66 -8.96
N GLU A 10 -20.79 10.75 -8.31
CA GLU A 10 -20.80 10.89 -6.85
C GLU A 10 -21.77 9.90 -6.16
N PRO A 11 -22.99 9.65 -6.68
CA PRO A 11 -23.90 8.64 -6.10
C PRO A 11 -23.34 7.22 -6.16
N VAL A 12 -22.56 6.89 -7.21
CA VAL A 12 -21.98 5.55 -7.38
C VAL A 12 -20.85 5.31 -6.39
N VAL A 13 -20.01 6.32 -6.16
CA VAL A 13 -18.93 6.25 -5.17
C VAL A 13 -19.51 6.12 -3.76
N LEU A 14 -20.55 6.88 -3.42
CA LEU A 14 -21.23 6.78 -2.14
C LEU A 14 -21.86 5.39 -1.94
N ALA A 15 -22.59 4.88 -2.93
CA ALA A 15 -23.17 3.53 -2.86
C ALA A 15 -22.11 2.43 -2.68
N LEU A 16 -20.93 2.58 -3.31
CA LEU A 16 -19.82 1.67 -3.12
C LEU A 16 -19.26 1.75 -1.69
N ILE A 17 -19.08 2.96 -1.15
CA ILE A 17 -18.60 3.16 0.22
C ILE A 17 -19.59 2.51 1.19
N ASP A 18 -20.88 2.79 1.06
CA ASP A 18 -21.93 2.22 1.92
C ASP A 18 -21.93 0.69 1.87
N ALA A 19 -21.83 0.11 0.67
CA ALA A 19 -21.75 -1.34 0.50
C ALA A 19 -20.50 -1.94 1.16
N VAL A 20 -19.33 -1.31 0.99
CA VAL A 20 -18.07 -1.75 1.62
C VAL A 20 -18.15 -1.63 3.14
N THR A 21 -18.70 -0.54 3.67
CA THR A 21 -18.86 -0.32 5.12
C THR A 21 -19.83 -1.33 5.73
N ALA A 22 -20.97 -1.58 5.09
CA ALA A 22 -21.92 -2.60 5.54
C ALA A 22 -21.27 -4.00 5.54
N TRP A 23 -20.50 -4.33 4.49
CA TRP A 23 -19.80 -5.59 4.39
C TRP A 23 -18.70 -5.74 5.46
N GLN A 24 -17.91 -4.68 5.70
CA GLN A 24 -16.91 -4.65 6.77
C GLN A 24 -17.54 -4.84 8.15
N GLY A 25 -18.68 -4.19 8.42
CA GLY A 25 -19.41 -4.37 9.67
C GLY A 25 -19.89 -5.81 9.87
N ALA A 26 -20.43 -6.44 8.82
CA ALA A 26 -20.86 -7.84 8.87
C ALA A 26 -19.68 -8.82 9.04
N LEU A 27 -18.55 -8.53 8.37
CA LEU A 27 -17.30 -9.28 8.52
C LEU A 27 -16.79 -9.24 9.96
N ASP A 28 -16.68 -8.04 10.54
CA ASP A 28 -16.23 -7.85 11.91
C ASP A 28 -17.16 -8.54 12.91
N GLN A 29 -18.48 -8.42 12.72
CA GLN A 29 -19.44 -9.11 13.59
C GLN A 29 -19.29 -10.63 13.52
N THR A 30 -19.06 -11.18 12.32
CA THR A 30 -18.87 -12.62 12.11
C THR A 30 -17.59 -13.12 12.78
N LEU A 31 -16.50 -12.36 12.68
CA LEU A 31 -15.22 -12.70 13.31
C LEU A 31 -15.29 -12.57 14.83
N ARG A 32 -15.94 -11.52 15.34
CA ARG A 32 -16.14 -11.30 16.78
C ARG A 32 -16.93 -12.42 17.44
N ALA A 33 -17.86 -13.05 16.73
CA ALA A 33 -18.56 -14.25 17.24
C ALA A 33 -17.60 -15.43 17.50
N SER A 34 -16.42 -15.43 16.86
CA SER A 34 -15.33 -16.39 17.12
C SER A 34 -14.25 -15.83 18.07
N GLY A 35 -14.39 -14.61 18.58
CA GLY A 35 -13.35 -13.94 19.37
C GLY A 35 -12.16 -13.45 18.55
N LEU A 36 -12.34 -13.20 17.24
CA LEU A 36 -11.29 -12.72 16.34
C LEU A 36 -11.58 -11.31 15.85
N ASN A 37 -10.52 -10.57 15.54
CA ASN A 37 -10.56 -9.42 14.65
C ASN A 37 -10.03 -9.77 13.24
N TYR A 38 -10.20 -8.85 12.27
CA TYR A 38 -9.81 -9.10 10.88
C TYR A 38 -8.30 -9.38 10.71
N SER A 39 -7.44 -8.63 11.40
CA SER A 39 -5.99 -8.85 11.36
C SER A 39 -5.61 -10.23 11.87
N GLN A 40 -6.18 -10.65 13.01
CA GLN A 40 -5.94 -11.96 13.62
C GLN A 40 -6.39 -13.08 12.68
N TRP A 41 -7.53 -12.90 12.01
CA TRP A 41 -7.99 -13.84 10.98
C TRP A 41 -7.01 -13.94 9.79
N LEU A 42 -6.50 -12.81 9.28
CA LEU A 42 -5.51 -12.80 8.21
C LEU A 42 -4.22 -13.52 8.61
N LEU A 43 -3.75 -13.28 9.84
CA LEU A 43 -2.57 -13.94 10.39
C LEU A 43 -2.78 -15.46 10.50
N LEU A 44 -3.91 -15.92 11.04
CA LEU A 44 -4.26 -17.35 11.11
C LEU A 44 -4.31 -17.99 9.72
N ARG A 45 -4.87 -17.29 8.72
CA ARG A 45 -4.92 -17.79 7.35
C ARG A 45 -3.52 -17.93 6.75
N ALA A 46 -2.65 -16.94 6.98
CA ALA A 46 -1.26 -16.98 6.52
C ALA A 46 -0.46 -18.10 7.18
N ILE A 47 -0.65 -18.34 8.48
CA ILE A 47 -0.05 -19.47 9.22
C ILE A 47 -0.51 -20.79 8.62
N ARG A 48 -1.81 -21.00 8.43
CA ARG A 48 -2.35 -22.24 7.84
C ARG A 48 -1.83 -22.50 6.43
N GLN A 49 -1.59 -21.45 5.65
CA GLN A 49 -1.08 -21.55 4.27
C GLN A 49 0.45 -21.63 4.20
N GLY A 50 1.17 -21.56 5.32
CA GLY A 50 2.63 -21.51 5.35
C GLY A 50 3.24 -20.21 4.81
N GLY A 51 2.42 -19.17 4.65
CA GLY A 51 2.83 -17.85 4.14
C GLY A 51 3.36 -16.91 5.20
N PHE A 52 3.23 -17.26 6.49
CA PHE A 52 3.72 -16.44 7.60
C PHE A 52 5.12 -16.86 8.04
N LYS A 53 6.00 -15.88 8.25
CA LYS A 53 7.34 -16.05 8.84
C LYS A 53 7.51 -15.04 9.98
N ARG A 54 7.83 -15.53 11.18
CA ARG A 54 8.07 -14.68 12.36
C ARG A 54 9.19 -13.67 12.12
N GLY A 55 9.06 -12.51 12.74
CA GLY A 55 10.01 -11.39 12.59
C GLY A 55 10.01 -10.71 11.21
N LEU A 56 9.18 -11.16 10.27
CA LEU A 56 8.99 -10.52 8.97
C LEU A 56 7.59 -9.91 8.86
N PRO A 57 7.44 -8.78 8.14
CA PRO A 57 6.13 -8.21 7.89
C PRO A 57 5.28 -9.17 7.04
N LEU A 58 4.01 -9.29 7.40
CA LEU A 58 3.04 -10.02 6.58
C LEU A 58 2.56 -9.11 5.46
N ALA A 59 2.99 -9.40 4.23
CA ALA A 59 2.50 -8.71 3.04
C ALA A 59 1.06 -9.14 2.72
N GLY A 60 0.28 -8.23 2.14
CA GLY A 60 -1.08 -8.53 1.71
C GLY A 60 -1.94 -7.28 1.57
N PRO A 61 -3.26 -7.46 1.38
CA PRO A 61 -4.21 -6.34 1.29
C PRO A 61 -4.22 -5.44 2.53
N MET A 62 -3.90 -6.01 3.69
CA MET A 62 -3.67 -5.29 4.94
C MET A 62 -2.30 -5.73 5.46
N PRO A 63 -1.24 -4.93 5.23
CA PRO A 63 0.08 -5.27 5.71
C PRO A 63 0.12 -5.23 7.24
N LEU A 64 0.74 -6.23 7.85
CA LEU A 64 1.02 -6.25 9.29
C LEU A 64 2.52 -6.13 9.48
N ASP A 65 2.94 -5.20 10.32
CA ASP A 65 4.34 -5.09 10.69
C ASP A 65 4.76 -6.27 11.59
N ALA A 66 6.08 -6.45 11.76
CA ALA A 66 6.61 -7.56 12.53
C ALA A 66 6.26 -7.45 14.03
N ALA A 67 6.28 -6.25 14.62
CA ALA A 67 6.03 -6.05 16.04
C ALA A 67 4.55 -6.33 16.40
N GLN A 68 3.64 -5.79 15.59
CA GLN A 68 2.21 -6.03 15.67
C GLN A 68 1.89 -7.52 15.50
N SER A 69 2.55 -8.18 14.53
CA SER A 69 2.37 -9.62 14.31
C SER A 69 2.77 -10.44 15.54
N GLU A 70 3.88 -10.10 16.21
CA GLU A 70 4.31 -10.81 17.43
C GLU A 70 3.33 -10.60 18.61
N ILE A 71 2.81 -9.38 18.81
CA ILE A 71 1.76 -9.13 19.83
C ILE A 71 0.53 -10.01 19.55
N MET A 72 0.10 -10.08 18.29
CA MET A 72 -1.04 -10.89 17.89
C MET A 72 -0.80 -12.39 18.03
N LEU A 73 0.44 -12.87 17.83
CA LEU A 73 0.79 -14.27 18.08
C LEU A 73 0.60 -14.62 19.57
N ASP A 74 1.00 -13.73 20.48
CA ASP A 74 0.81 -13.96 21.91
C ASP A 74 -0.67 -13.98 22.30
N GLU A 75 -1.48 -13.07 21.76
CA GLU A 75 -2.94 -13.09 21.94
C GLU A 75 -3.57 -14.38 21.42
N LEU A 76 -3.27 -14.75 20.17
CA LEU A 76 -3.81 -15.96 19.54
C LEU A 76 -3.38 -17.23 20.27
N ARG A 77 -2.16 -17.26 20.83
CA ARG A 77 -1.67 -18.37 21.65
C ARG A 77 -2.43 -18.45 22.97
N ARG A 78 -2.61 -17.32 23.66
CA ARG A 78 -3.39 -17.25 24.90
C ARG A 78 -4.83 -17.72 24.69
N ASP A 79 -5.42 -17.38 23.54
CA ASP A 79 -6.80 -17.71 23.19
C ASP A 79 -6.92 -19.12 22.54
N GLY A 80 -5.82 -19.88 22.55
CA GLY A 80 -5.76 -21.28 22.13
C GLY A 80 -5.94 -21.50 20.63
N TRP A 81 -5.74 -20.48 19.79
CA TRP A 81 -5.82 -20.60 18.33
C TRP A 81 -4.58 -21.23 17.72
N ILE A 82 -3.42 -20.91 18.28
CA ILE A 82 -2.13 -21.36 17.78
C ILE A 82 -1.29 -21.93 18.91
N GLU A 83 -0.30 -22.71 18.53
CA GLU A 83 0.74 -23.20 19.41
C GLU A 83 2.10 -22.96 18.75
N TYR A 84 3.07 -22.51 19.54
CA TYR A 84 4.45 -22.39 19.12
C TYR A 84 5.38 -22.36 20.33
N THR A 85 6.59 -22.85 20.12
CA THR A 85 7.72 -22.68 21.04
C THR A 85 8.67 -21.61 20.48
N ALA A 86 9.59 -21.10 21.30
CA ALA A 86 10.49 -20.02 20.89
C ALA A 86 11.26 -20.30 19.59
N THR A 87 11.53 -21.58 19.29
CA THR A 87 12.31 -22.04 18.13
C THR A 87 11.45 -22.59 16.98
N GLN A 88 10.15 -22.81 17.20
CA GLN A 88 9.26 -23.39 16.18
C GLN A 88 8.39 -22.34 15.50
N ALA A 89 8.09 -22.59 14.22
CA ALA A 89 7.11 -21.79 13.50
C ALA A 89 5.72 -21.99 14.13
N PRO A 90 4.88 -20.95 14.18
CA PRO A 90 3.54 -21.08 14.69
C PRO A 90 2.69 -21.97 13.81
N ARG A 91 1.87 -22.79 14.47
CA ARG A 91 0.91 -23.68 13.82
C ARG A 91 -0.45 -23.54 14.48
N ILE A 92 -1.50 -23.87 13.73
CA ILE A 92 -2.86 -23.91 14.26
C ILE A 92 -2.92 -25.03 15.30
N ALA A 93 -3.42 -24.72 16.49
CA ALA A 93 -3.59 -25.72 17.54
C ALA A 93 -4.59 -26.79 17.08
N GLU A 94 -4.38 -28.05 17.46
CA GLU A 94 -5.25 -29.16 17.04
C GLU A 94 -6.72 -28.90 17.42
N GLY A 95 -6.97 -28.47 18.66
CA GLY A 95 -8.30 -28.09 19.16
C GLY A 95 -8.92 -26.87 18.47
N ALA A 96 -8.12 -26.03 17.79
CA ALA A 96 -8.61 -24.87 17.07
C ALA A 96 -8.98 -25.16 15.60
N SER A 97 -8.58 -26.30 15.04
CA SER A 97 -8.79 -26.61 13.62
C SER A 97 -10.27 -26.61 13.22
N ALA A 98 -11.13 -27.26 14.02
CA ALA A 98 -12.56 -27.27 13.76
C ALA A 98 -13.19 -25.87 13.92
N ARG A 99 -12.72 -25.08 14.89
CA ARG A 99 -13.16 -23.69 15.11
C ARG A 99 -12.79 -22.82 13.90
N MET A 100 -11.56 -22.93 13.42
CA MET A 100 -11.08 -22.23 12.23
C MET A 100 -11.89 -22.58 10.98
N GLN A 101 -12.24 -23.86 10.80
CA GLN A 101 -13.05 -24.29 9.66
C GLN A 101 -14.46 -23.70 9.71
N ARG A 102 -15.10 -23.67 10.89
CA ARG A 102 -16.41 -23.02 11.07
C ARG A 102 -16.35 -21.53 10.78
N THR A 103 -15.32 -20.83 11.26
CA THR A 103 -15.12 -19.41 10.94
C THR A 103 -14.95 -19.21 9.43
N ALA A 104 -14.15 -20.05 8.76
CA ALA A 104 -13.99 -20.00 7.30
C ALA A 104 -15.32 -20.20 6.56
N GLN A 105 -16.14 -21.14 7.00
CA GLN A 105 -17.46 -21.40 6.42
C GLN A 105 -18.42 -20.23 6.62
N ALA A 106 -18.45 -19.63 7.81
CA ALA A 106 -19.27 -18.46 8.10
C ALA A 106 -18.89 -17.27 7.18
N LEU A 107 -17.59 -17.05 6.96
CA LEU A 107 -17.11 -16.03 6.03
C LEU A 107 -17.46 -16.33 4.57
N SER A 108 -17.37 -17.59 4.14
CA SER A 108 -17.82 -18.02 2.81
C SER A 108 -19.32 -17.85 2.61
N ALA A 109 -20.12 -18.07 3.67
CA ALA A 109 -21.56 -17.83 3.65
C ALA A 109 -21.87 -16.32 3.56
N LEU A 110 -21.17 -15.49 4.34
CA LEU A 110 -21.27 -14.03 4.25
C LEU A 110 -20.97 -13.54 2.83
N HIS A 111 -19.89 -14.04 2.22
CA HIS A 111 -19.55 -13.72 0.83
C HIS A 111 -20.67 -14.16 -0.13
N SER A 112 -21.17 -15.39 0.02
CA SER A 112 -22.25 -15.93 -0.82
C SER A 112 -23.52 -15.09 -0.75
N VAL A 113 -23.94 -14.67 0.45
CA VAL A 113 -25.11 -13.80 0.65
C VAL A 113 -24.89 -12.43 0.00
N SER A 114 -23.69 -11.87 0.12
CA SER A 114 -23.34 -10.56 -0.44
C SER A 114 -23.44 -10.53 -1.97
N VAL A 115 -23.24 -11.66 -2.64
CA VAL A 115 -23.32 -11.76 -4.11
C VAL A 115 -24.57 -12.49 -4.62
N ALA A 116 -25.47 -12.90 -3.72
CA ALA A 116 -26.60 -13.77 -4.04
C ALA A 116 -27.59 -13.12 -5.02
N ALA A 117 -27.78 -11.80 -4.93
CA ALA A 117 -28.66 -11.05 -5.83
C ALA A 117 -28.16 -10.99 -7.28
N PHE A 118 -26.87 -11.25 -7.51
CA PHE A 118 -26.27 -11.21 -8.84
C PHE A 118 -26.20 -12.60 -9.46
N ASN A 119 -26.50 -12.69 -10.75
CA ASN A 119 -26.20 -13.87 -11.56
C ASN A 119 -24.70 -13.97 -11.89
N SER A 120 -24.27 -15.07 -12.52
CA SER A 120 -22.85 -15.32 -12.82
C SER A 120 -22.23 -14.25 -13.74
N GLN A 121 -22.99 -13.76 -14.73
CA GLN A 121 -22.53 -12.73 -15.66
C GLN A 121 -22.38 -11.38 -14.97
N GLU A 122 -23.35 -10.98 -14.15
CA GLU A 122 -23.32 -9.76 -13.35
C GLU A 122 -22.14 -9.76 -12.37
N ARG A 123 -21.88 -10.90 -11.70
CA ARG A 123 -20.71 -11.06 -10.83
C ARG A 123 -19.40 -10.87 -11.61
N ALA A 124 -19.28 -11.48 -12.79
CA ALA A 124 -18.08 -11.34 -13.61
C ALA A 124 -17.86 -9.88 -14.08
N ALA A 125 -18.94 -9.20 -14.50
CA ALA A 125 -18.90 -7.81 -14.91
C ALA A 125 -18.52 -6.87 -13.76
N LEU A 126 -19.11 -7.07 -12.57
CA LEU A 126 -18.79 -6.30 -11.36
C LEU A 126 -17.33 -6.50 -10.94
N SER A 127 -16.85 -7.74 -10.89
CA SER A 127 -15.44 -8.03 -10.56
C SER A 127 -14.48 -7.35 -11.54
N SER A 128 -14.75 -7.43 -12.85
CA SER A 128 -13.92 -6.76 -13.86
C SER A 128 -13.93 -5.23 -13.73
N LEU A 129 -15.05 -4.64 -13.32
CA LEU A 129 -15.14 -3.21 -13.07
C LEU A 129 -14.32 -2.80 -11.83
N LEU A 130 -14.48 -3.54 -10.73
CA LEU A 130 -13.74 -3.30 -9.49
C LEU A 130 -12.24 -3.49 -9.67
N ASP A 131 -11.80 -4.51 -10.42
CA ASP A 131 -10.39 -4.74 -10.73
C ASP A 131 -9.80 -3.59 -11.55
N ARG A 132 -10.53 -3.09 -12.54
CA ARG A 132 -10.11 -1.91 -13.31
C ARG A 132 -10.02 -0.68 -12.43
N MET A 133 -11.02 -0.43 -11.60
CA MET A 133 -11.02 0.70 -10.68
C MET A 133 -9.85 0.62 -9.70
N LYS A 134 -9.57 -0.55 -9.14
CA LYS A 134 -8.39 -0.80 -8.29
C LYS A 134 -7.09 -0.48 -9.04
N ALA A 135 -6.91 -1.01 -10.24
CA ALA A 135 -5.70 -0.77 -11.04
C ALA A 135 -5.53 0.73 -11.40
N THR A 136 -6.62 1.43 -11.71
CA THR A 136 -6.60 2.87 -11.96
C THR A 136 -6.16 3.63 -10.72
N LEU A 137 -6.75 3.34 -9.55
CA LEU A 137 -6.40 3.97 -8.27
C LEU A 137 -4.95 3.69 -7.88
N ASP A 138 -4.49 2.45 -7.99
CA ASP A 138 -3.08 2.06 -7.75
C ASP A 138 -2.12 2.81 -8.69
N GLY A 139 -2.53 3.03 -9.93
CA GLY A 139 -1.79 3.85 -10.89
C GLY A 139 -1.71 5.32 -10.48
N HIS A 140 -2.81 5.90 -9.98
CA HIS A 140 -2.83 7.28 -9.50
C HIS A 140 -1.98 7.47 -8.25
N THR A 141 -2.10 6.59 -7.25
CA THR A 141 -1.30 6.65 -6.01
C THR A 141 0.19 6.47 -6.32
N SER A 142 0.55 5.56 -7.22
CA SER A 142 1.93 5.36 -7.67
C SER A 142 2.51 6.61 -8.35
N ARG A 143 1.73 7.28 -9.21
CA ARG A 143 2.14 8.54 -9.85
C ARG A 143 2.30 9.66 -8.84
N GLN A 144 1.37 9.79 -7.89
CA GLN A 144 1.45 10.79 -6.84
C GLN A 144 2.69 10.59 -5.95
N ALA A 145 2.99 9.35 -5.57
CA ALA A 145 4.19 9.03 -4.79
C ALA A 145 5.48 9.41 -5.53
N ARG A 146 5.55 9.14 -6.85
CA ARG A 146 6.69 9.55 -7.70
C ARG A 146 6.82 11.07 -7.76
N ALA A 147 5.74 11.78 -8.05
CA ALA A 147 5.74 13.25 -8.12
C ALA A 147 6.20 13.90 -6.80
N VAL A 148 5.74 13.39 -5.65
CA VAL A 148 6.20 13.86 -4.34
C VAL A 148 7.69 13.58 -4.13
N SER A 149 8.17 12.40 -4.54
CA SER A 149 9.59 12.05 -4.42
C SER A 149 10.50 12.90 -5.33
N GLU A 150 10.02 13.23 -6.53
CA GLU A 150 10.72 14.07 -7.51
C GLU A 150 10.76 15.53 -7.04
N ALA A 151 9.65 16.06 -6.52
CA ALA A 151 9.61 17.39 -5.90
C ALA A 151 10.62 17.52 -4.75
N ARG A 152 10.67 16.53 -3.84
CA ARG A 152 11.65 16.50 -2.73
C ARG A 152 13.10 16.40 -3.21
N ARG A 153 13.36 15.69 -4.31
CA ARG A 153 14.71 15.62 -4.93
C ARG A 153 15.09 16.98 -5.54
N GLN A 154 14.16 17.64 -6.22
CA GLN A 154 14.38 18.95 -6.82
C GLN A 154 14.63 20.03 -5.76
N GLU A 155 13.89 20.00 -4.65
CA GLU A 155 14.11 20.91 -3.50
C GLU A 155 15.52 20.74 -2.90
N ARG A 156 15.99 19.50 -2.71
CA ARG A 156 17.36 19.24 -2.23
C ARG A 156 18.43 19.72 -3.21
N HIS A 157 18.19 19.54 -4.52
CA HIS A 157 19.12 19.99 -5.54
C HIS A 157 19.19 21.54 -5.60
N ASN A 158 18.03 22.21 -5.48
CA ASN A 158 17.95 23.66 -5.42
C ASN A 158 18.58 24.24 -4.14
N GLN A 159 18.44 23.58 -2.98
CA GLN A 159 19.11 23.97 -1.73
C GLN A 159 20.64 23.82 -1.82
N HIS A 160 21.13 22.74 -2.43
CA HIS A 160 22.57 22.55 -2.65
C HIS A 160 23.15 23.63 -3.58
N ASN A 161 22.39 24.05 -4.59
CA ASN A 161 22.82 25.10 -5.53
C ASN A 161 22.77 26.51 -4.93
N GLN A 162 21.94 26.76 -3.91
CA GLN A 162 21.90 28.04 -3.19
C GLN A 162 23.08 28.26 -2.22
N HIS A 163 23.71 27.17 -1.74
CA HIS A 163 24.93 27.25 -0.92
C HIS A 163 26.23 27.33 -1.74
N ALA A 164 26.14 27.25 -3.07
CA ALA A 164 27.25 27.42 -4.00
C ALA A 164 27.27 28.82 -4.63
N GLN A 165 26.95 29.87 -3.87
CA GLN A 165 27.22 31.25 -4.29
C GLN A 165 28.74 31.49 -4.16
N PRO A 166 29.48 31.76 -5.25
CA PRO A 166 30.89 32.11 -5.16
C PRO A 166 31.04 33.50 -4.51
N LEU A 167 31.89 33.58 -3.48
CA LEU A 167 32.28 34.84 -2.84
C LEU A 167 32.79 35.85 -3.89
N PRO A 168 32.42 37.15 -3.82
CA PRO A 168 32.93 38.15 -4.74
C PRO A 168 34.42 38.42 -4.42
N CYS A 169 35.31 37.98 -5.31
CA CYS A 169 36.75 38.23 -5.22
C CYS A 169 37.06 39.73 -5.38
N PRO A 170 37.83 40.35 -4.46
CA PRO A 170 38.28 41.73 -4.63
C PRO A 170 39.42 41.80 -5.67
N GLY A 171 39.40 42.88 -6.46
CA GLY A 171 40.14 43.04 -7.71
C GLY A 171 41.66 42.96 -7.66
N LEU A 172 42.23 42.69 -8.83
CA LEU A 172 43.66 42.85 -9.16
C LEU A 172 43.83 43.69 -10.44
N PRO A 173 44.91 44.51 -10.53
CA PRO A 173 45.06 45.63 -11.48
C PRO A 173 45.59 45.22 -12.88
N PRO A 174 45.55 46.13 -13.88
CA PRO A 174 45.78 45.78 -15.28
C PRO A 174 47.27 45.62 -15.60
N VAL A 175 47.62 44.54 -16.30
CA VAL A 175 48.99 44.27 -16.78
C VAL A 175 49.10 44.62 -18.27
N ALA A 176 50.19 45.32 -18.56
CA ALA A 176 50.50 46.00 -19.81
C ALA A 176 50.85 45.08 -20.99
N HIS A 177 50.67 45.67 -22.18
CA HIS A 177 51.03 45.21 -23.52
C HIS A 177 52.41 44.55 -23.66
N ARG A 178 52.50 43.55 -24.53
CA ARG A 178 53.67 43.36 -25.40
C ARG A 178 53.28 42.81 -26.79
N PRO A 179 53.96 43.25 -27.87
CA PRO A 179 53.54 42.99 -29.25
C PRO A 179 54.35 41.90 -29.96
N SER A 180 53.83 41.57 -31.15
CA SER A 180 54.51 41.05 -32.36
C SER A 180 55.14 39.66 -32.32
N SER A 181 54.64 38.75 -33.16
CA SER A 181 55.28 38.37 -34.42
C SER A 181 54.45 37.34 -35.20
N CYS A 182 54.04 37.70 -36.43
CA CYS A 182 53.74 36.74 -37.52
C CYS A 182 55.09 36.18 -38.04
N PRO A 183 55.14 35.07 -38.81
CA PRO A 183 54.71 35.11 -40.21
C PRO A 183 54.16 33.80 -40.82
N SER A 184 53.51 34.02 -41.96
CA SER A 184 53.62 33.26 -43.22
C SER A 184 52.87 31.94 -43.43
N LEU A 185 51.89 32.09 -44.35
CA LEU A 185 51.86 31.52 -45.71
C LEU A 185 51.04 30.26 -45.98
N ALA A 186 50.31 30.41 -47.11
CA ALA A 186 49.86 29.43 -48.09
C ALA A 186 48.44 28.85 -47.90
N THR A 187 47.54 28.74 -48.90
CA THR A 187 47.51 29.10 -50.33
C THR A 187 46.12 28.68 -50.88
N ARG A 188 45.56 29.44 -51.84
CA ARG A 188 44.46 29.12 -52.82
C ARG A 188 43.04 28.95 -52.24
N PHE A 189 41.99 29.55 -52.80
CA PHE A 189 41.69 30.04 -54.15
C PHE A 189 41.11 31.46 -54.15
#